data_AF-A0A261BYY6-F1
#
_entry.id   AF-A0A261BYY6-F1
#
_cell.length_a   1.000
_cell.length_b   1.000
_cell.length_c   1.000
_cell.angle_alpha   90.00
_cell.angle_beta   90.00
_cell.angle_gamma   90.00
#
_symmetry.space_group_name_H-M   'P 1'
#
loop_
_entity.id
_entity.type
_entity.pdbx_description
1 polymer ?
#
loop_
_entity_poly.entity_id
_entity_poly.type
_entity_poly.pdbx_seq_one_letter_code
_entity_poly.pdbx_strand_id
1 'polypeptide(L)'
;MFEGKSLQQLFVALSPKKLDELKMLFSNVNLLIIDEVSMVSNVILMKIHRRIRGISGNSLQFGGYNIMMLGDPLQFPPVKTPRQSLGNFGIQRTSPEYEARKRWGPREDV
;
A
#
# COMPACT_ATOMS: atom_id res chain seq x y z
N MET A 1 16.32 2.82 7.98
CA MET A 1 15.85 4.09 8.59
C MET A 1 15.02 4.80 7.52
N PHE A 2 13.72 5.01 7.74
CA PHE A 2 12.82 5.58 6.72
C PHE A 2 12.90 7.11 6.76
N GLU A 3 13.46 7.71 5.72
CA GLU A 3 13.64 9.15 5.63
C GLU A 3 12.49 9.80 4.83
N GLY A 4 11.66 10.57 5.53
CA GLY A 4 11.28 11.89 5.03
C GLY A 4 9.96 12.12 4.29
N LYS A 5 9.07 11.13 4.10
CA LYS A 5 7.66 11.42 3.73
C LYS A 5 6.70 10.75 4.68
N SER A 6 6.12 11.53 5.59
CA SER A 6 5.14 11.02 6.54
C SER A 6 3.96 10.41 5.79
N LEU A 7 3.49 9.23 6.23
CA LEU A 7 2.26 8.59 5.71
C LEU A 7 1.02 9.51 5.81
N GLN A 8 1.15 10.61 6.55
CA GLN A 8 0.17 11.69 6.65
C GLN A 8 -0.01 12.44 5.32
N GLN A 9 1.06 12.62 4.52
CA GLN A 9 0.99 13.32 3.22
C GLN A 9 0.20 12.58 2.12
N LEU A 10 -0.16 11.31 2.33
CA LEU A 10 -0.93 10.51 1.37
C LEU A 10 -2.42 10.37 1.75
N PHE A 11 -2.86 11.01 2.84
CA PHE A 11 -4.24 10.94 3.31
C PHE A 11 -4.92 12.29 3.12
N VAL A 12 -5.71 12.38 2.06
CA VAL A 12 -6.49 13.58 1.74
C VAL A 12 -7.66 13.69 2.70
N ALA A 13 -7.77 14.81 3.42
CA ALA A 13 -8.94 15.09 4.26
C ALA A 13 -10.19 15.25 3.38
N LEU A 14 -11.34 14.76 3.85
CA LEU A 14 -12.60 14.96 3.16
C LEU A 14 -13.21 16.31 3.58
N SER A 15 -13.99 16.92 2.69
CA SER A 15 -14.84 18.02 3.10
C SER A 15 -15.87 17.53 4.12
N PRO A 16 -16.31 18.39 5.06
CA PRO A 16 -17.31 18.02 6.07
C PRO A 16 -18.55 17.39 5.46
N LYS A 17 -19.08 17.99 4.39
CA LYS A 17 -20.24 17.48 3.65
C LYS A 17 -20.06 16.03 3.17
N LYS A 18 -18.92 15.72 2.54
CA LYS A 18 -18.64 14.37 2.03
C LYS A 18 -18.49 13.37 3.18
N LEU A 19 -17.93 13.80 4.29
CA LEU A 19 -17.77 12.97 5.47
C LEU A 19 -19.13 12.62 6.11
N ASP A 20 -20.06 13.57 6.14
CA ASP A 20 -21.42 13.35 6.64
C ASP A 20 -22.23 12.43 5.70
N GLU A 21 -22.10 12.60 4.38
CA GLU A 21 -22.67 11.68 3.39
C GLU A 21 -22.18 10.24 3.62
N LEU A 22 -20.88 10.06 3.87
CA LEU A 22 -20.30 8.73 4.13
C LEU A 22 -20.73 8.16 5.49
N LYS A 23 -20.85 8.99 6.53
CA LYS A 23 -21.41 8.57 7.82
C LYS A 23 -22.81 8.02 7.67
N MET A 24 -23.66 8.71 6.91
CA MET A 24 -25.02 8.25 6.63
C MET A 24 -25.01 6.94 5.86
N LEU A 25 -24.17 6.84 4.82
CA LEU A 25 -24.05 5.63 4.01
C LEU A 25 -23.57 4.41 4.84
N PHE A 26 -22.66 4.63 5.77
CA PHE A 26 -22.06 3.56 6.58
C PHE A 26 -22.83 3.27 7.90
N SER A 27 -23.84 4.07 8.24
CA SER A 27 -24.57 3.98 9.52
C SER A 27 -25.13 2.60 9.84
N ASN A 28 -25.55 1.84 8.82
CA ASN A 28 -26.14 0.51 8.95
C ASN A 28 -25.25 -0.60 8.38
N VAL A 29 -23.96 -0.34 8.19
CA VAL A 29 -23.02 -1.35 7.70
C VAL A 29 -22.49 -2.16 8.87
N ASN A 30 -22.83 -3.45 8.92
CA ASN A 30 -22.35 -4.36 9.96
C ASN A 30 -21.07 -5.10 9.58
N LEU A 31 -20.83 -5.28 8.27
CA LEU A 31 -19.72 -6.07 7.74
C LEU A 31 -19.14 -5.40 6.49
N LEU A 32 -17.82 -5.26 6.45
CA LEU A 32 -17.07 -4.83 5.27
C LEU A 32 -16.25 -6.01 4.75
N ILE A 33 -16.44 -6.34 3.47
CA ILE A 33 -15.73 -7.43 2.81
C ILE A 33 -14.64 -6.83 1.92
N ILE A 34 -13.42 -7.31 2.06
CA ILE A 34 -12.29 -6.99 1.18
C ILE A 34 -11.92 -8.26 0.44
N ASP A 35 -12.28 -8.33 -0.82
CA ASP A 35 -11.89 -9.43 -1.69
C ASP A 35 -10.49 -9.22 -2.28
N GLU A 36 -9.84 -10.30 -2.68
CA GLU A 36 -8.49 -10.35 -3.23
C GLU A 36 -7.45 -9.56 -2.42
N VAL A 37 -7.42 -9.82 -1.10
CA VAL A 37 -6.53 -9.12 -0.15
C VAL A 37 -5.04 -9.27 -0.49
N SER A 38 -4.67 -10.31 -1.23
CA SER A 38 -3.31 -10.52 -1.76
C SER A 38 -2.82 -9.38 -2.64
N MET A 39 -3.74 -8.72 -3.35
CA MET A 39 -3.44 -7.56 -4.20
C MET A 39 -3.46 -6.22 -3.44
N VAL A 40 -3.85 -6.22 -2.17
CA VAL A 40 -3.95 -5.01 -1.34
C VAL A 40 -2.64 -4.77 -0.60
N SER A 41 -1.93 -3.70 -0.94
CA SER A 41 -0.70 -3.34 -0.22
C SER A 41 -1.00 -2.85 1.20
N ASN A 42 -0.03 -3.02 2.11
CA ASN A 42 -0.14 -2.52 3.48
C ASN A 42 -0.45 -1.01 3.55
N VAL A 43 0.05 -0.22 2.59
CA VAL A 43 -0.24 1.22 2.48
C VAL A 43 -1.71 1.46 2.15
N ILE A 44 -2.29 0.69 1.23
CA ILE A 44 -3.71 0.80 0.88
C ILE A 44 -4.57 0.35 2.06
N LEU A 45 -4.22 -0.76 2.70
CA LEU A 45 -4.94 -1.26 3.87
C LEU A 45 -4.94 -0.23 5.01
N MET A 46 -3.81 0.44 5.25
CA MET A 46 -3.72 1.54 6.23
C MET A 46 -4.58 2.74 5.85
N LYS A 47 -4.69 3.08 4.56
CA LYS A 47 -5.58 4.15 4.09
C LYS A 47 -7.05 3.79 4.31
N ILE A 48 -7.44 2.54 4.04
CA ILE A 48 -8.78 2.03 4.30
C ILE A 48 -9.08 2.13 5.80
N HIS A 49 -8.20 1.62 6.65
CA HIS A 49 -8.32 1.72 8.11
C HIS A 49 -8.52 3.16 8.58
N ARG A 50 -7.66 4.09 8.15
CA ARG A 50 -7.76 5.51 8.54
C ARG A 50 -9.05 6.17 8.04
N ARG A 51 -9.51 5.82 6.83
CA ARG A 51 -10.74 6.37 6.26
C ARG A 51 -11.96 5.92 7.05
N ILE A 52 -12.08 4.61 7.29
CA ILE A 52 -13.21 4.04 8.03
C ILE A 52 -13.25 4.57 9.47
N ARG A 53 -12.09 4.69 10.12
CA ARG A 53 -11.97 5.32 11.44
C ARG A 53 -12.50 6.76 11.45
N GLY A 54 -12.17 7.54 10.42
CA GLY A 54 -12.69 8.91 10.26
C GLY A 54 -14.19 8.99 9.97
N ILE A 55 -14.76 7.99 9.27
CA ILE A 55 -16.20 7.89 9.03
C ILE A 55 -16.93 7.50 10.31
N SER A 56 -16.48 6.44 10.99
CA SER A 56 -17.07 5.97 12.25
C SER A 56 -17.00 7.00 13.38
N GLY A 57 -15.92 7.78 13.44
CA GLY A 57 -15.63 8.63 14.58
C GLY A 57 -15.14 7.86 15.82
N ASN A 58 -15.03 6.53 15.74
CA ASN A 58 -14.49 5.69 16.81
C ASN A 58 -12.97 5.49 16.65
N SER A 59 -12.25 5.31 17.77
CA SER A 59 -10.83 4.97 17.83
C SER A 59 -10.51 3.48 17.64
N LEU A 60 -11.50 2.60 17.67
CA LEU A 60 -11.34 1.16 17.48
C LEU A 60 -10.71 0.80 16.13
N GLN A 61 -10.15 -0.41 16.06
CA GLN A 61 -9.62 -0.95 14.80
C GLN A 61 -10.71 -0.94 13.73
N PHE A 62 -10.37 -0.41 12.55
CA PHE A 62 -11.30 -0.18 11.45
C PHE A 62 -12.58 0.55 11.87
N GLY A 63 -12.52 1.47 12.84
CA GLY A 63 -13.70 2.20 13.31
C GLY A 63 -14.77 1.32 13.98
N GLY A 64 -14.44 0.10 14.39
CA GLY A 64 -15.38 -0.84 15.02
C GLY A 64 -16.26 -1.63 14.04
N TYR A 65 -16.04 -1.50 12.73
CA TYR A 65 -16.72 -2.36 11.75
C TYR A 65 -16.13 -3.77 11.77
N ASN A 66 -16.98 -4.77 11.56
CA ASN A 66 -16.49 -6.13 11.30
C ASN A 66 -15.90 -6.17 9.90
N ILE A 67 -14.69 -6.70 9.77
CA ILE A 67 -13.99 -6.83 8.48
C ILE A 67 -13.82 -8.31 8.15
N MET A 68 -14.23 -8.73 6.96
CA MET A 68 -13.92 -10.03 6.39
C MET A 68 -12.98 -9.84 5.20
N MET A 69 -11.80 -10.43 5.26
CA MET A 69 -10.84 -10.39 4.16
C MET A 69 -10.81 -11.76 3.47
N LEU A 70 -10.97 -11.75 2.16
CA LEU A 70 -10.96 -12.92 1.29
C LEU A 70 -9.82 -12.78 0.28
N GLY A 71 -9.35 -13.91 -0.23
CA GLY A 71 -8.33 -13.97 -1.27
C GLY A 71 -7.25 -15.01 -0.97
N ASP A 72 -6.39 -15.22 -1.96
CA ASP A 72 -5.27 -16.15 -1.88
C ASP A 72 -3.94 -15.38 -1.87
N PRO A 73 -3.23 -15.32 -0.72
CA PRO A 73 -1.94 -14.63 -0.61
C PRO A 73 -0.86 -15.12 -1.58
N LEU A 74 -1.01 -16.31 -2.17
CA LEU A 74 -0.01 -16.93 -3.05
C LEU A 74 -0.29 -16.73 -4.55
N GLN A 75 -1.42 -16.11 -4.94
CA GLN A 75 -1.74 -15.86 -6.35
C GLN A 75 -1.01 -14.62 -6.90
N PHE A 76 -1.52 -13.42 -6.62
CA PHE A 76 -0.95 -12.17 -7.13
C PHE A 76 -0.52 -11.25 -5.98
N PRO A 77 0.73 -10.76 -6.00
CA PRO A 77 1.18 -9.80 -5.01
C PRO A 77 0.57 -8.41 -5.25
N PRO A 78 0.66 -7.49 -4.28
CA PRO A 78 0.08 -6.17 -4.41
C PRO A 78 0.53 -5.41 -5.67
N VAL A 79 -0.42 -4.74 -6.31
CA VAL A 79 -0.14 -3.95 -7.52
C VAL A 79 0.81 -2.80 -7.16
N LYS A 80 1.99 -2.81 -7.78
CA LYS A 80 2.98 -1.75 -7.62
C LYS A 80 2.49 -0.52 -8.38
N THR A 81 2.13 0.55 -7.66
CA THR A 81 1.95 1.85 -8.32
C THR A 81 3.32 2.49 -8.60
N PRO A 82 3.51 3.22 -9.71
CA PRO A 82 4.81 3.83 -10.07
C PRO A 82 5.40 4.76 -8.99
N ARG A 83 4.56 5.27 -8.09
CA ARG A 83 5.00 6.07 -6.94
C ARG A 83 5.48 5.23 -5.76
N GLN A 84 5.05 3.97 -5.64
CA GLN A 84 5.49 3.01 -4.62
C GLN A 84 6.77 2.25 -5.05
N SER A 85 7.13 2.26 -6.35
CA SER A 85 8.39 1.68 -6.84
C SER A 85 9.63 2.54 -6.55
N LEU A 86 9.49 3.76 -6.05
CA LEU A 86 10.61 4.58 -5.56
C LEU A 86 11.12 4.18 -4.16
N GLY A 87 10.73 3.00 -3.66
CA GLY A 87 11.27 2.41 -2.42
C GLY A 87 12.39 1.40 -2.63
N ASN A 88 12.62 0.92 -3.86
CA ASN A 88 13.69 -0.01 -4.20
C ASN A 88 14.06 0.20 -5.67
N PHE A 89 15.15 0.93 -5.94
CA PHE A 89 16.22 0.57 -6.91
C PHE A 89 17.23 1.72 -7.04
N GLY A 90 18.11 1.81 -6.04
CA GLY A 90 19.45 2.39 -6.12
C GLY A 90 20.50 1.46 -5.50
N ILE A 91 20.18 0.18 -5.30
CA ILE A 91 21.16 -0.85 -4.95
C ILE A 91 20.98 -2.00 -5.93
N GLN A 92 21.72 -1.95 -7.04
CA GLN A 92 22.07 -3.14 -7.77
C GLN A 92 23.11 -3.86 -6.91
N ARG A 93 22.73 -4.96 -6.25
CA ARG A 93 23.72 -5.96 -5.86
C ARG A 93 24.10 -6.69 -7.13
N THR A 94 24.95 -6.09 -7.97
CA THR A 94 25.71 -6.89 -8.92
C THR A 94 26.58 -7.81 -8.08
N SER A 95 26.53 -9.12 -8.34
CA SER A 95 27.47 -10.02 -7.71
C SER A 95 28.88 -9.58 -8.10
N PRO A 96 29.90 -9.67 -7.22
CA PRO A 96 31.27 -9.34 -7.56
C PRO A 96 31.75 -10.03 -8.85
N GLU A 97 31.21 -11.22 -9.12
CA GLU A 97 31.45 -12.01 -10.33
C GLU A 97 30.92 -11.34 -11.62
N TYR A 98 29.79 -10.64 -11.57
CA TYR A 98 29.23 -9.93 -12.72
C TYR A 98 30.12 -8.75 -13.13
N GLU A 99 30.60 -7.97 -12.16
CA GLU A 99 31.53 -6.86 -12.40
C GLU A 99 32.89 -7.35 -12.91
N ALA A 100 33.40 -8.46 -12.36
CA ALA A 100 34.64 -9.07 -12.81
C ALA A 100 34.55 -9.52 -14.29
N ARG A 101 33.40 -10.07 -14.70
CA ARG A 101 33.17 -10.55 -16.07
C ARG A 101 32.98 -9.41 -17.09
N LYS A 102 32.45 -8.25 -16.66
CA LYS A 102 32.45 -7.03 -17.49
C LYS A 102 33.84 -6.40 -17.60
N ARG A 103 34.66 -6.48 -16.55
CA ARG A 103 35.99 -5.87 -16.51
C ARG A 103 37.05 -6.67 -17.26
N TRP A 104 36.92 -8.00 -17.31
CA TRP A 104 37.90 -8.91 -17.92
C TRP A 104 37.32 -9.82 -19.03
N GLY A 105 36.07 -9.60 -19.43
CA GLY A 105 35.49 -10.28 -20.60
C GLY A 105 36.21 -9.89 -21.89
N PRO A 106 36.16 -10.74 -22.93
CA PRO A 106 36.81 -10.45 -24.21
C PRO A 106 36.33 -9.08 -24.70
N ARG A 107 37.29 -8.19 -24.96
CA ARG A 107 36.98 -6.93 -25.64
C ARG A 107 36.57 -7.33 -27.05
N GLU A 108 35.37 -6.94 -27.45
CA GLU A 108 35.02 -7.00 -28.86
C GLU A 108 35.76 -5.83 -29.51
N ASP A 109 36.89 -6.16 -30.14
CA ASP A 109 37.70 -5.24 -30.90
C ASP A 109 36.91 -4.89 -32.18
N VAL A 110 36.49 -3.63 -32.30
CA VAL A 110 36.08 -3.01 -33.57
C VAL A 110 37.02 -1.86 -33.86
#